data_AF-A0A2N4UAH0-F1
#
_entry.id   AF-A0A2N4UAH0-F1
#
_cell.length_a   1.000
_cell.length_b   1.000
_cell.length_c   1.000
_cell.angle_alpha   90.00
_cell.angle_beta   90.00
_cell.angle_gamma   90.00
#
_symmetry.space_group_name_H-M   'P 1'
#
loop_
_entity.id
_entity.type
_entity.pdbx_description
1 polymer ?
#
loop_
_entity_poly.entity_id
_entity_poly.type
_entity_poly.pdbx_seq_one_letter_code
_entity_poly.pdbx_strand_id
1 'polypeptide(L)'
;MSDQTTILYRIPAPYSDQTIEVYGDPDNAWYEWRVLDASGKAVQDTGTEGSGSFRGRQYGSAEIALRDALMVSSDLDDPHRLEMQRIKAGK
;
A
#
# COMPACT_ATOMS: atom_id res chain seq x y z
N MET A 1 -18.10 -7.93 -14.83
CA MET A 1 -17.39 -7.12 -13.83
C MET A 1 -15.93 -7.38 -14.07
N SER A 2 -15.17 -6.36 -14.46
CA SER A 2 -13.77 -6.52 -14.83
C SER A 2 -12.94 -6.55 -13.57
N ASP A 3 -12.21 -7.65 -13.30
CA ASP A 3 -11.16 -7.76 -12.26
C ASP A 3 -9.93 -6.89 -12.60
N GLN A 4 -10.15 -5.63 -12.98
CA GLN A 4 -9.07 -4.77 -13.46
C GLN A 4 -8.49 -3.93 -12.33
N THR A 5 -7.49 -4.51 -11.67
CA THR A 5 -6.54 -3.76 -10.86
C THR A 5 -5.85 -2.70 -11.72
N THR A 6 -6.08 -1.43 -11.41
CA THR A 6 -5.52 -0.28 -12.13
C THR A 6 -4.48 0.42 -11.26
N ILE A 7 -3.39 0.88 -11.87
CA ILE A 7 -2.40 1.75 -11.22
C ILE A 7 -2.95 3.18 -11.26
N LEU A 8 -3.18 3.77 -10.08
CA LEU A 8 -3.75 5.11 -9.90
C LEU A 8 -2.67 6.16 -9.71
N TYR A 9 -1.63 5.82 -8.95
CA TYR A 9 -0.44 6.65 -8.76
C TYR A 9 0.80 5.84 -9.07
N ARG A 10 1.75 6.45 -9.78
CA ARG A 10 3.09 5.93 -10.01
C ARG A 10 4.08 7.07 -9.90
N ILE A 11 4.82 7.11 -8.80
CA ILE A 11 5.71 8.22 -8.47
C ILE A 11 7.06 7.71 -7.98
N PRO A 12 8.14 8.47 -8.16
CA PRO A 12 9.41 8.17 -7.50
C PRO A 12 9.25 8.15 -5.98
N ALA A 13 9.89 7.20 -5.32
CA ALA A 13 10.00 7.20 -3.87
C ALA A 13 10.92 8.36 -3.42
N PRO A 14 10.63 9.02 -2.28
CA PRO A 14 11.54 10.01 -1.73
C PRO A 14 12.92 9.42 -1.44
N TYR A 15 13.97 10.21 -1.70
CA TYR A 15 15.36 9.92 -1.28
C TYR A 15 15.98 8.60 -1.79
N SER A 16 15.37 7.94 -2.79
CA SER A 16 15.86 6.69 -3.37
C SER A 16 15.49 6.56 -4.85
N ASP A 17 16.07 5.57 -5.54
CA ASP A 17 15.73 5.23 -6.93
C ASP A 17 14.51 4.27 -7.03
N GLN A 18 13.78 4.09 -5.94
CA GLN A 18 12.60 3.22 -5.89
C GLN A 18 11.38 3.94 -6.47
N THR A 19 10.34 3.18 -6.79
CA THR A 19 9.06 3.72 -7.30
C THR A 19 7.92 3.25 -6.42
N ILE A 20 7.05 4.18 -6.02
CA ILE A 20 5.79 3.88 -5.35
C ILE A 20 4.70 3.71 -6.41
N GLU A 21 3.94 2.63 -6.30
CA GLU A 21 2.70 2.45 -7.05
C GLU A 21 1.54 2.27 -6.09
N VAL A 22 0.48 3.06 -6.30
CA VAL A 22 -0.82 2.83 -5.67
C VAL A 22 -1.72 2.22 -6.73
N TYR A 23 -2.32 1.10 -6.40
CA TYR A 23 -3.17 0.35 -7.30
C TYR A 23 -4.44 -0.12 -6.60
N GLY A 24 -5.46 -0.45 -7.37
CA GLY A 24 -6.71 -0.93 -6.82
C GLY A 24 -7.82 -0.91 -7.85
N ASP A 25 -9.05 -0.94 -7.35
CA ASP A 25 -10.25 -0.91 -8.17
C ASP A 25 -11.20 0.18 -7.65
N PRO A 26 -11.35 1.30 -8.39
CA PRO A 26 -12.28 2.36 -8.01
C PRO A 26 -13.73 1.92 -7.87
N ASP A 27 -14.16 0.91 -8.64
CA ASP A 27 -15.54 0.42 -8.61
C ASP A 27 -15.82 -0.42 -7.35
N ASN A 28 -14.79 -1.09 -6.83
CA ASN A 28 -14.86 -1.91 -5.62
C ASN A 28 -14.26 -1.22 -4.38
N ALA A 29 -13.81 0.02 -4.51
CA ALA A 29 -13.30 0.90 -3.45
C ALA A 29 -12.24 0.27 -2.53
N TRP A 30 -11.37 -0.57 -3.08
CA TRP A 30 -10.20 -1.11 -2.38
C TRP A 30 -8.93 -0.65 -3.09
N TYR A 31 -7.95 -0.25 -2.29
CA TYR A 31 -6.67 0.24 -2.76
C TYR A 31 -5.53 -0.37 -1.94
N GLU A 32 -4.39 -0.52 -2.59
CA GLU A 32 -3.14 -1.04 -2.04
C GLU A 32 -1.98 -0.21 -2.57
N TRP A 33 -0.82 -0.36 -1.95
CA TRP A 33 0.41 0.21 -2.45
C TRP A 33 1.53 -0.82 -2.49
N ARG A 34 2.46 -0.60 -3.41
CA ARG A 34 3.71 -1.34 -3.49
C ARG A 34 4.87 -0.40 -3.77
N VAL A 35 6.05 -0.84 -3.35
CA VAL A 35 7.32 -0.18 -3.64
C VAL A 35 8.11 -1.10 -4.55
N LEU A 36 8.57 -0.57 -5.68
CA LEU A 36 9.37 -1.24 -6.68
C LEU A 36 10.83 -0.81 -6.56
N ASP A 37 11.76 -1.74 -6.70
CA ASP A 37 13.18 -1.41 -6.88
C ASP A 37 13.46 -0.83 -8.28
N ALA A 38 14.72 -0.45 -8.53
CA ALA A 38 15.15 0.12 -9.80
C ALA A 38 14.97 -0.83 -11.01
N SER A 39 14.81 -2.14 -10.77
CA SER A 39 14.51 -3.13 -11.82
C SER A 39 13.01 -3.28 -12.08
N GLY A 40 12.16 -2.61 -11.30
CA GLY A 40 10.71 -2.69 -11.37
C GLY A 40 10.13 -3.86 -10.56
N LYS A 41 10.92 -4.54 -9.73
CA LYS A 41 10.45 -5.64 -8.89
C LYS A 41 9.87 -5.10 -7.59
N ALA A 42 8.70 -5.59 -7.19
CA ALA A 42 8.11 -5.25 -5.89
C ALA A 42 8.98 -5.79 -4.74
N VAL A 43 9.45 -4.86 -3.90
CA VAL A 43 10.20 -5.16 -2.67
C VAL A 43 9.30 -5.09 -1.44
N GLN A 44 8.18 -4.38 -1.53
CA GLN A 44 7.12 -4.36 -0.54
C GLN A 44 5.77 -4.19 -1.26
N ASP A 45 4.76 -4.95 -0.86
CA ASP A 45 3.44 -4.93 -1.50
C ASP A 45 2.34 -5.26 -0.48
N THR A 46 1.52 -4.26 -0.15
CA THR A 46 0.48 -4.42 0.87
C THR A 46 -0.64 -5.35 0.43
N GLY A 47 -0.90 -5.48 -0.88
CA GLY A 47 -1.89 -6.43 -1.41
C GLY A 47 -1.50 -7.90 -1.25
N THR A 48 -0.25 -8.18 -0.87
CA THR A 48 0.22 -9.55 -0.58
C THR A 48 0.17 -9.92 0.89
N GLU A 49 -0.03 -8.93 1.77
CA GLU A 49 -0.10 -9.11 3.23
C GLU A 49 -1.39 -9.84 3.66
N GLY A 50 -1.35 -10.49 4.83
CA GLY A 50 -2.48 -11.27 5.36
C GLY A 50 -2.53 -12.73 4.87
N SER A 51 -3.61 -13.44 5.20
CA SER A 51 -3.82 -14.83 4.81
C SER A 51 -5.29 -15.14 4.50
N GLY A 52 -5.53 -16.09 3.59
CA GLY A 52 -6.88 -16.50 3.20
C GLY A 52 -7.66 -15.44 2.43
N SER A 53 -8.96 -15.37 2.62
CA SER A 53 -9.88 -14.46 1.91
C SER A 53 -9.71 -12.97 2.27
N PHE A 54 -8.85 -12.64 3.23
CA PHE A 54 -8.61 -11.28 3.73
C PHE A 54 -7.18 -10.81 3.41
N ARG A 55 -6.74 -11.07 2.17
CA ARG A 55 -5.45 -10.58 1.70
C ARG A 55 -5.56 -9.09 1.37
N GLY A 56 -4.47 -8.35 1.62
CA GLY A 56 -4.42 -6.91 1.43
C GLY A 56 -4.81 -6.12 2.67
N ARG A 57 -4.40 -4.86 2.71
CA ARG A 57 -4.83 -3.90 3.73
C ARG A 57 -6.17 -3.23 3.38
N GLN A 58 -6.55 -3.26 2.10
CA GLN A 58 -7.83 -2.78 1.59
C GLN A 58 -8.14 -1.35 2.02
N TYR A 59 -7.22 -0.42 1.73
CA TYR A 59 -7.46 0.99 2.00
C TYR A 59 -8.73 1.44 1.28
N GLY A 60 -9.58 2.22 1.95
CA GLY A 60 -10.82 2.76 1.35
C GLY A 60 -10.63 4.01 0.49
N SER A 61 -9.41 4.54 0.39
CA SER A 61 -9.05 5.67 -0.47
C SER A 61 -7.61 5.49 -0.98
N ALA A 62 -7.42 5.80 -2.26
CA ALA A 62 -6.11 5.75 -2.91
C ALA A 62 -5.13 6.77 -2.30
N GLU A 63 -5.63 7.92 -1.83
CA GLU A 63 -4.84 8.98 -1.20
C GLU A 63 -4.34 8.55 0.19
N ILE A 64 -5.12 7.77 0.93
CA ILE A 64 -4.68 7.20 2.21
C ILE A 64 -3.59 6.15 1.96
N ALA A 65 -3.78 5.28 0.97
CA ALA A 65 -2.74 4.33 0.55
C ALA A 65 -1.46 5.05 0.12
N LEU A 66 -1.58 6.14 -0.65
CA LEU A 66 -0.44 6.97 -1.07
C LEU A 66 0.29 7.61 0.11
N ARG A 67 -0.44 8.20 1.06
CA ARG A 67 0.14 8.82 2.26
C ARG A 67 0.97 7.80 3.03
N ASP A 68 0.41 6.61 3.28
CA ASP A 68 1.09 5.59 4.07
C ASP A 68 2.30 5.03 3.30
N ALA A 69 2.21 4.86 1.98
CA ALA A 69 3.34 4.48 1.13
C ALA A 69 4.48 5.51 1.18
N LEU A 70 4.15 6.81 1.13
CA LEU A 70 5.12 7.90 1.24
C LEU A 70 5.82 7.92 2.59
N MET A 71 5.07 7.68 3.67
CA MET A 71 5.65 7.59 5.02
C MET A 71 6.64 6.43 5.11
N VAL A 72 6.22 5.22 4.72
CA VAL A 72 7.07 4.03 4.79
C VAL A 72 8.30 4.18 3.90
N SER A 73 8.13 4.70 2.68
CA SER A 73 9.24 4.92 1.75
C SER A 73 10.20 6.04 2.18
N SER A 74 9.82 6.86 3.17
CA SER A 74 10.66 7.89 3.78
C SER A 74 11.24 7.45 5.14
N ASP A 75 11.29 6.13 5.38
CA ASP A 75 11.74 5.52 6.65
C ASP A 75 10.95 5.98 7.88
N LEU A 76 9.71 6.45 7.71
CA LEU A 76 8.79 6.72 8.81
C LEU A 76 7.98 5.48 9.16
N ASP A 77 7.47 5.44 10.39
CA ASP A 77 6.63 4.34 10.84
C ASP A 77 5.37 4.17 9.98
N ASP A 78 5.03 2.92 9.72
CA ASP A 78 3.82 2.51 9.02
C ASP A 78 2.56 2.80 9.87
N PRO A 79 1.72 3.78 9.47
CA PRO A 79 0.56 4.22 10.26
C PRO A 79 -0.47 3.10 10.48
N HIS A 80 -0.75 2.33 9.43
CA HIS A 80 -1.67 1.19 9.51
C HIS A 80 -1.17 0.15 10.52
N ARG A 81 0.13 -0.17 10.49
CA ARG A 81 0.73 -1.11 11.44
C ARG A 81 0.70 -0.60 12.87
N LEU A 82 1.00 0.69 13.08
CA LEU A 82 0.92 1.32 14.40
C LEU A 82 -0.51 1.27 14.97
N GLU A 83 -1.51 1.54 14.14
CA GLU A 83 -2.92 1.47 14.55
C GLU A 83 -3.31 0.04 14.96
N MET A 84 -2.93 -0.96 14.17
CA MET A 84 -3.18 -2.37 14.49
C MET A 84 -2.51 -2.79 15.81
N GLN A 85 -1.36 -2.22 16.15
CA GLN A 85 -0.70 -2.46 17.44
C GLN A 85 -1.46 -1.83 18.61
N ARG A 86 -1.93 -0.59 18.44
CA ARG A 86 -2.75 0.11 19.46
C ARG A 86 -4.04 -0.64 19.77
N ILE A 87 -4.74 -1.09 18.74
CA ILE A 87 -5.97 -1.89 18.88
C ILE A 87 -5.70 -3.19 19.64
N LYS A 88 -4.57 -3.85 19.39
CA LYS A 88 -4.17 -5.07 20.10
C LYS A 88 -3.77 -4.82 21.56
N ALA A 89 -3.13 -3.68 21.85
CA ALA A 89 -2.65 -3.33 23.18
C ALA A 89 -3.75 -2.78 24.11
N GLY A 90 -4.85 -2.27 23.56
CA GLY A 90 -6.02 -1.79 24.30
C GLY A 90 -7.01 -2.88 24.72
N LYS A 91 -6.61 -4.16 24.65
CA LYS A 91 -7.38 -5.33 25.11
C LYS A 91 -6.77 -5.91 26.39
#